data_AF-A0A6J7UV38-F1
#
_entry.id   AF-A0A6J7UV38-F1
#
_cell.length_a   1.000
_cell.length_b   1.000
_cell.length_c   1.000
_cell.angle_alpha   90.00
_cell.angle_beta   90.00
_cell.angle_gamma   90.00
#
_symmetry.space_group_name_H-M   'P 1'
#
loop_
_entity.id
_entity.type
_entity.pdbx_description
1 polymer ?
#
loop_
_entity_poly.entity_id
_entity_poly.type
_entity_poly.pdbx_seq_one_letter_code
_entity_poly.pdbx_strand_id
1 'polypeptide(L)'
;MKQVIRLIAKMPTLAAGAYRHSAGMPFVYPDNSLDFAANFLSMMWKTAEPRYDANPVLSRALDVLFILHADHEQNCSTTAMRTVGSSHADPYIATAAATAALYGPRHGGANEAVIKMLNVIGSIDNVQSYVDAVKRGEMRLQGFGHRVYKNYDPRARIIKKTADEVFEVTGKSPLLDIALKLEEVALSDEYFLSRKLYPNVDFYSGLIYQAMGFPMEMFTVLFAIPRTAGWLAHYIELLDQDSRICRPRQLYIGKPEREYAPIETRNGSQAG
;
A
#
# COMPACT_ATOMS: atom_id res chain seq x y z
N MET A 1 2.29 21.71 -14.17
CA MET A 1 3.68 21.31 -13.78
C MET A 1 4.08 21.72 -12.34
N LYS A 2 4.05 22.99 -11.93
CA LYS A 2 4.51 23.39 -10.57
C LYS A 2 3.83 22.64 -9.41
N GLN A 3 2.52 22.37 -9.50
CA GLN A 3 1.76 21.64 -8.48
C GLN A 3 2.17 20.16 -8.38
N VAL A 4 2.47 19.53 -9.52
CA VAL A 4 2.95 18.14 -9.60
C VAL A 4 4.27 18.00 -8.84
N ILE A 5 5.24 18.87 -9.12
CA ILE A 5 6.54 18.88 -8.42
C ILE A 5 6.34 19.12 -6.92
N ARG A 6 5.43 20.03 -6.53
CA ARG A 6 5.12 20.29 -5.11
C ARG A 6 4.56 19.05 -4.42
N LEU A 7 3.66 18.31 -5.06
CA LEU A 7 3.09 17.09 -4.48
C LEU A 7 4.16 16.02 -4.26
N ILE A 8 5.00 15.73 -5.27
CA ILE A 8 6.11 14.77 -5.14
C ILE A 8 7.07 15.19 -4.02
N ALA A 9 7.47 16.47 -3.98
CA ALA A 9 8.43 16.96 -2.99
C ALA A 9 7.87 17.05 -1.57
N LYS A 10 6.56 17.31 -1.41
CA LYS A 10 5.94 17.51 -0.09
C LYS A 10 5.34 16.25 0.50
N MET A 11 5.08 15.21 -0.29
CA MET A 11 4.48 13.97 0.24
C MET A 11 5.30 13.32 1.35
N PRO A 12 6.65 13.20 1.24
CA PRO A 12 7.47 12.68 2.33
C PRO A 12 7.42 13.56 3.59
N THR A 13 7.42 14.89 3.43
CA THR A 13 7.33 15.84 4.55
C THR A 13 5.98 15.75 5.27
N LEU A 14 4.88 15.62 4.52
CA LEU A 14 3.55 15.43 5.10
C LEU A 14 3.46 14.10 5.84
N ALA A 15 3.97 13.02 5.26
CA ALA A 15 4.00 11.69 5.87
C ALA A 15 4.82 11.67 7.17
N ALA A 16 6.04 12.20 7.15
CA ALA A 16 6.88 12.26 8.34
C ALA A 16 6.27 13.19 9.42
N GLY A 17 5.73 14.33 9.02
CA GLY A 17 5.00 15.22 9.92
C GLY A 17 3.79 14.54 10.58
N ALA A 18 3.00 13.79 9.81
CA ALA A 18 1.84 13.07 10.34
C ALA A 18 2.26 12.01 11.38
N TYR A 19 3.31 11.24 11.09
CA TYR A 19 3.87 10.28 12.05
C TYR A 19 4.40 10.96 13.32
N ARG A 20 5.21 12.00 13.19
CA ARG A 20 5.78 12.67 14.36
C ARG A 20 4.70 13.31 15.22
N HIS A 21 3.66 13.87 14.58
CA HIS A 21 2.51 14.38 15.31
C HIS A 21 1.81 13.28 16.12
N SER A 22 1.55 12.11 15.51
CA SER A 22 0.90 10.99 16.22
C SER A 22 1.76 10.41 17.33
N ALA A 23 3.08 10.49 17.21
CA ALA A 23 4.04 10.04 18.22
C ALA A 23 4.40 11.12 19.28
N GLY A 24 3.81 12.31 19.22
CA GLY A 24 4.14 13.41 20.14
C GLY A 24 5.56 13.99 19.98
N MET A 25 6.18 13.76 18.82
CA MET A 25 7.53 14.21 18.50
C MET A 25 7.52 15.58 17.79
N PRO A 26 8.50 16.47 18.04
CA PRO A 26 8.65 17.73 17.29
C PRO A 26 8.87 17.47 15.80
N PHE A 27 8.39 18.33 14.90
CA PHE A 27 8.64 18.19 13.47
C PHE A 27 10.12 18.40 13.11
N VAL A 28 10.57 17.65 12.10
CA VAL A 28 11.90 17.81 11.50
C VAL A 28 11.73 18.31 10.07
N TYR A 29 12.40 19.42 9.75
CA TYR A 29 12.37 20.01 8.42
C TYR A 29 13.23 19.21 7.42
N PRO A 30 12.92 19.25 6.12
CA PRO A 30 13.76 18.67 5.09
C PRO A 30 15.19 19.24 5.10
N ASP A 31 16.17 18.38 4.85
CA ASP A 31 17.58 18.73 4.70
C ASP A 31 17.99 18.60 3.23
N ASN A 32 18.34 19.73 2.60
CA ASN A 32 18.72 19.78 1.19
C ASN A 32 20.07 19.11 0.88
N SER A 33 20.85 18.72 1.89
CA SER A 33 22.11 17.99 1.72
C SER A 33 21.91 16.47 1.61
N LEU A 34 20.70 15.97 1.86
CA LEU A 34 20.36 14.56 1.82
C LEU A 34 19.59 14.21 0.54
N ASP A 35 19.75 12.98 0.07
CA ASP A 35 18.92 12.43 -1.01
C ASP A 35 17.47 12.18 -0.54
N PHE A 36 16.58 11.79 -1.46
CA PHE A 36 15.16 11.67 -1.18
C PHE A 36 14.82 10.67 -0.06
N ALA A 37 15.47 9.51 -0.05
CA ALA A 37 15.23 8.45 0.93
C ALA A 37 15.89 8.77 2.28
N ALA A 38 17.15 9.20 2.26
CA ALA A 38 17.90 9.62 3.45
C ALA A 38 17.23 10.82 4.14
N ASN A 39 16.72 11.78 3.36
CA ASN A 39 15.98 12.92 3.89
C ASN A 39 14.67 12.47 4.56
N PHE A 40 13.94 11.51 3.98
CA PHE A 40 12.75 10.98 4.65
C PHE A 40 13.09 10.26 5.96
N LEU A 41 14.14 9.43 5.98
CA LEU A 41 14.61 8.79 7.22
C LEU A 41 15.05 9.81 8.27
N SER A 42 15.73 10.89 7.86
CA SER A 42 16.08 12.01 8.73
C SER A 42 14.82 12.66 9.33
N MET A 43 13.83 12.97 8.49
CA MET A 43 12.57 13.54 8.97
C MET A 43 11.83 12.58 9.91
N MET A 44 11.96 11.27 9.75
CA MET A 44 11.32 10.29 10.64
C MET A 44 12.04 10.15 11.98
N TRP A 45 13.37 10.02 11.96
CA TRP A 45 14.13 9.48 13.09
C TRP A 45 15.05 10.47 13.77
N LYS A 46 15.35 11.62 13.17
CA LYS A 46 16.22 12.61 13.79
C LYS A 46 15.68 13.03 15.15
N THR A 47 16.51 12.97 16.18
CA THR A 47 16.14 13.36 17.54
C THR A 47 16.73 14.72 17.90
N ALA A 48 17.87 14.74 18.60
CA ALA A 48 18.57 15.95 19.03
C ALA A 48 19.87 16.19 18.26
N GLU A 49 20.35 15.21 17.49
CA GLU A 49 21.61 15.31 16.77
C GLU A 49 21.58 16.45 15.72
N PRO A 50 22.69 17.17 15.51
CA PRO A 50 22.74 18.27 14.54
C PRO A 50 22.44 17.81 13.12
N ARG A 51 22.92 16.61 12.75
CA ARG A 51 22.71 15.97 11.45
C ARG A 51 22.39 14.50 11.65
N TYR A 52 21.36 14.02 10.96
CA TYR A 52 21.03 12.60 10.91
C TYR A 52 21.90 11.92 9.85
N ASP A 53 22.57 10.84 10.23
CA ASP A 53 23.36 10.03 9.31
C ASP A 53 22.63 8.70 9.09
N ALA A 54 21.94 8.60 7.95
CA ALA A 54 21.16 7.41 7.64
C ALA A 54 22.12 6.25 7.33
N ASN A 55 21.90 5.08 7.94
CA ASN A 55 22.62 3.88 7.54
C ASN A 55 22.45 3.67 6.02
N PRO A 56 23.55 3.57 5.24
CA PRO A 56 23.47 3.52 3.77
C PRO A 56 22.62 2.36 3.24
N VAL A 57 22.62 1.21 3.93
CA VAL A 57 21.81 0.04 3.57
C VAL A 57 20.32 0.34 3.75
N LEU A 58 19.95 0.96 4.88
CA LEU A 58 18.55 1.30 5.16
C LEU A 58 18.04 2.40 4.23
N SER A 59 18.86 3.42 3.93
CA SER A 59 18.53 4.45 2.95
C SER A 59 18.30 3.84 1.57
N ARG A 60 19.20 2.96 1.13
CA ARG A 60 19.09 2.26 -0.15
C ARG A 60 17.87 1.34 -0.21
N ALA A 61 17.58 0.62 0.87
CA ALA A 61 16.41 -0.24 0.95
C ALA A 61 15.11 0.56 0.79
N LEU A 62 15.00 1.71 1.45
CA LEU A 62 13.86 2.60 1.29
C LEU A 62 13.72 3.14 -0.13
N ASP A 63 14.84 3.56 -0.74
CA ASP A 63 14.87 4.02 -2.14
C ASP A 63 14.38 2.93 -3.11
N VAL A 64 14.85 1.69 -2.93
CA VAL A 64 14.37 0.54 -3.71
C VAL A 64 12.87 0.32 -3.49
N LEU A 65 12.39 0.34 -2.24
CA LEU A 65 10.97 0.20 -1.95
C LEU A 65 10.14 1.31 -2.61
N PHE A 66 10.64 2.55 -2.62
CA PHE A 66 9.99 3.65 -3.33
C PHE A 66 9.93 3.41 -4.83
N ILE A 67 11.02 2.97 -5.46
CA ILE A 67 11.04 2.63 -6.89
C ILE A 67 10.02 1.52 -7.20
N LEU A 68 9.99 0.45 -6.40
CA LEU A 68 9.10 -0.70 -6.62
C LEU A 68 7.60 -0.37 -6.49
N HIS A 69 7.26 0.73 -5.81
CA HIS A 69 5.90 1.18 -5.58
C HIS A 69 5.52 2.44 -6.35
N ALA A 70 6.43 3.02 -7.15
CA ALA A 70 6.24 4.31 -7.82
C ALA A 70 5.00 4.39 -8.72
N ASP A 71 4.74 3.33 -9.49
CA ASP A 71 3.53 3.19 -10.29
C ASP A 71 3.10 1.72 -10.39
N HIS A 72 1.81 1.48 -10.65
CA HIS A 72 1.32 0.15 -10.95
C HIS A 72 0.03 0.19 -11.78
N GLU A 73 0.08 0.87 -12.94
CA GLU A 73 -0.95 0.86 -13.97
C GLU A 73 -2.36 1.27 -13.44
N GLN A 74 -3.45 0.75 -14.02
CA GLN A 74 -4.83 1.15 -13.73
C GLN A 74 -5.41 0.44 -12.49
N ASN A 75 -4.69 0.48 -11.38
CA ASN A 75 -5.18 0.02 -10.08
C ASN A 75 -6.24 0.98 -9.49
N CYS A 76 -6.92 0.55 -8.41
CA CYS A 76 -8.03 1.28 -7.80
C CYS A 76 -7.71 2.76 -7.49
N SER A 77 -6.55 3.05 -6.89
CA SER A 77 -6.14 4.43 -6.57
C SER A 77 -5.82 5.26 -7.82
N THR A 78 -5.18 4.67 -8.83
CA THR A 78 -4.93 5.34 -10.12
C THR A 78 -6.25 5.63 -10.84
N THR A 79 -7.19 4.68 -10.83
CA THR A 79 -8.53 4.90 -11.40
C THR A 79 -9.27 6.02 -10.67
N ALA A 80 -9.20 6.08 -9.34
CA ALA A 80 -9.79 7.17 -8.57
C ALA A 80 -9.18 8.53 -8.96
N MET A 81 -7.85 8.63 -9.07
CA MET A 81 -7.15 9.81 -9.58
C MET A 81 -7.68 10.22 -10.95
N ARG A 82 -7.79 9.28 -11.90
CA ARG A 82 -8.25 9.57 -13.28
C ARG A 82 -9.73 9.94 -13.32
N THR A 83 -10.59 9.29 -12.54
CA THR A 83 -12.02 9.62 -12.47
C THR A 83 -12.23 11.03 -11.93
N VAL A 84 -11.59 11.39 -10.81
CA VAL A 84 -11.67 12.75 -10.25
C VAL A 84 -11.00 13.78 -11.16
N GLY A 85 -9.85 13.44 -11.74
CA GLY A 85 -9.15 14.30 -12.68
C GLY A 85 -9.95 14.59 -13.95
N SER A 86 -10.81 13.67 -14.40
CA SER A 86 -11.61 13.84 -15.63
C SER A 86 -12.67 14.93 -15.54
N SER A 87 -13.01 15.40 -14.33
CA SER A 87 -13.84 16.59 -14.13
C SER A 87 -13.01 17.88 -14.06
N HIS A 88 -11.72 17.82 -14.41
CA HIS A 88 -10.73 18.90 -14.29
C HIS A 88 -10.53 19.40 -12.84
N ALA A 89 -10.70 18.53 -11.85
CA ALA A 89 -10.30 18.82 -10.48
C ALA A 89 -8.77 19.05 -10.42
N ASP A 90 -8.34 19.94 -9.52
CA ASP A 90 -6.92 20.24 -9.34
C ASP A 90 -6.14 19.01 -8.82
N PRO A 91 -4.83 18.92 -9.06
CA PRO A 91 -4.06 17.72 -8.74
C PRO A 91 -3.97 17.42 -7.24
N TYR A 92 -4.17 18.38 -6.33
CA TYR A 92 -4.19 18.10 -4.89
C TYR A 92 -5.45 17.33 -4.52
N ILE A 93 -6.61 17.74 -5.04
CA ILE A 93 -7.89 17.04 -4.82
C ILE A 93 -7.88 15.65 -5.45
N ALA A 94 -7.37 15.53 -6.68
CA ALA A 94 -7.23 14.23 -7.33
C ALA A 94 -6.29 13.30 -6.53
N THR A 95 -5.17 13.82 -6.03
CA THR A 95 -4.23 13.05 -5.20
C THR A 95 -4.87 12.64 -3.87
N ALA A 96 -5.63 13.51 -3.23
CA ALA A 96 -6.35 13.17 -2.00
C ALA A 96 -7.35 12.02 -2.22
N ALA A 97 -8.09 12.03 -3.34
CA ALA A 97 -8.96 10.93 -3.72
C ALA A 97 -8.20 9.62 -3.98
N ALA A 98 -7.06 9.70 -4.64
CA ALA A 98 -6.19 8.55 -4.88
C ALA A 98 -5.65 7.95 -3.57
N THR A 99 -5.21 8.79 -2.63
CA THR A 99 -4.78 8.39 -1.29
C THR A 99 -5.92 7.73 -0.51
N ALA A 100 -7.12 8.29 -0.55
CA ALA A 100 -8.30 7.69 0.10
C ALA A 100 -8.64 6.30 -0.49
N ALA A 101 -8.55 6.15 -1.81
CA ALA A 101 -8.73 4.87 -2.49
C ALA A 101 -7.62 3.86 -2.15
N LEU A 102 -6.37 4.33 -1.96
CA LEU A 102 -5.26 3.48 -1.53
C LEU A 102 -5.43 2.95 -0.10
N TYR A 103 -5.95 3.76 0.82
CA TYR A 103 -6.10 3.38 2.23
C TYR A 103 -6.99 2.14 2.44
N GLY A 104 -7.91 1.84 1.53
CA GLY A 104 -8.80 0.70 1.66
C GLY A 104 -8.06 -0.64 1.89
N PRO A 105 -8.56 -1.53 2.77
CA PRO A 105 -7.87 -2.79 3.12
C PRO A 105 -7.78 -3.79 1.95
N ARG A 106 -8.53 -3.56 0.87
CA ARG A 106 -8.46 -4.34 -0.37
C ARG A 106 -7.48 -3.75 -1.39
N HIS A 107 -6.75 -2.71 -1.02
CA HIS A 107 -5.73 -2.05 -1.83
C HIS A 107 -4.43 -1.92 -1.03
N GLY A 108 -4.12 -0.76 -0.45
CA GLY A 108 -2.85 -0.48 0.23
C GLY A 108 -2.63 -1.20 1.56
N GLY A 109 -3.69 -1.70 2.20
CA GLY A 109 -3.60 -2.42 3.48
C GLY A 109 -3.08 -3.87 3.39
N ALA A 110 -2.65 -4.32 2.21
CA ALA A 110 -2.21 -5.70 2.01
C ALA A 110 -0.90 -6.04 2.77
N ASN A 111 0.05 -5.12 2.83
CA ASN A 111 1.33 -5.30 3.55
C ASN A 111 1.14 -5.40 5.07
N GLU A 112 0.25 -4.59 5.65
CA GLU A 112 -0.17 -4.72 7.04
C GLU A 112 -0.87 -6.06 7.30
N ALA A 113 -1.71 -6.51 6.36
CA ALA A 113 -2.39 -7.81 6.47
C ALA A 113 -1.40 -8.99 6.46
N VAL A 114 -0.26 -8.87 5.77
CA VAL A 114 0.82 -9.87 5.83
C VAL A 114 1.40 -9.96 7.23
N ILE A 115 1.76 -8.83 7.86
CA ILE A 115 2.30 -8.85 9.23
C ILE A 115 1.27 -9.39 10.23
N LYS A 116 -0.01 -9.01 10.11
CA LYS A 116 -1.08 -9.58 10.95
C LYS A 116 -1.21 -11.09 10.76
N MET A 117 -1.16 -11.57 9.52
CA MET A 117 -1.18 -13.00 9.20
C MET A 117 0.01 -13.74 9.85
N LEU A 118 1.22 -13.21 9.72
CA LEU A 118 2.42 -13.83 10.31
C LEU A 118 2.34 -13.89 11.85
N ASN A 119 1.79 -12.84 12.48
CA ASN A 119 1.53 -12.85 13.92
C ASN A 119 0.47 -13.87 14.34
N VAL A 120 -0.59 -14.06 13.54
CA VAL A 120 -1.61 -15.11 13.79
C VAL A 120 -1.00 -16.51 13.68
N ILE A 121 -0.07 -16.73 12.75
CA ILE A 121 0.66 -18.00 12.63
C ILE A 121 1.52 -18.22 13.89
N GLY A 122 2.22 -17.18 14.36
CA GLY A 122 2.90 -17.14 15.66
C GLY A 122 4.20 -17.95 15.74
N SER A 123 4.27 -19.13 15.12
CA SER A 123 5.49 -19.95 15.06
C SER A 123 5.63 -20.73 13.75
N ILE A 124 6.86 -21.14 13.43
CA ILE A 124 7.18 -21.91 12.22
C ILE A 124 6.39 -23.23 12.18
N ASP A 125 6.16 -23.86 13.33
CA ASP A 125 5.46 -25.14 13.44
C ASP A 125 3.98 -25.04 13.00
N ASN A 126 3.38 -23.86 13.14
CA ASN A 126 1.99 -23.61 12.78
C ASN A 126 1.78 -23.31 11.29
N VAL A 127 2.86 -23.12 10.51
CA VAL A 127 2.78 -22.73 9.09
C VAL A 127 1.96 -23.74 8.28
N GLN A 128 2.22 -25.04 8.45
CA GLN A 128 1.52 -26.08 7.70
C GLN A 128 0.02 -26.07 8.00
N SER A 129 -0.36 -25.96 9.27
CA SER A 129 -1.76 -25.89 9.71
C SER A 129 -2.47 -24.66 9.14
N TYR A 130 -1.79 -23.51 9.08
CA TYR A 130 -2.33 -22.30 8.47
C TYR A 130 -2.58 -22.47 6.97
N VAL A 131 -1.61 -23.06 6.26
CA VAL A 131 -1.74 -23.37 4.82
C VAL A 131 -2.92 -24.30 4.56
N ASP A 132 -3.12 -25.32 5.38
CA ASP A 132 -4.26 -26.22 5.26
C ASP A 132 -5.61 -25.51 5.48
N ALA A 133 -5.68 -24.56 6.44
CA ALA A 133 -6.85 -23.72 6.65
C ALA A 133 -7.15 -22.80 5.45
N VAL A 134 -6.11 -22.25 4.80
CA VAL A 134 -6.27 -21.49 3.55
C VAL A 134 -6.85 -22.37 2.45
N LYS A 135 -6.39 -23.61 2.32
CA LYS A 135 -6.93 -24.57 1.32
C LYS A 135 -8.40 -24.92 1.57
N ARG A 136 -8.83 -24.96 2.83
CA ARG A 136 -10.24 -25.15 3.22
C ARG A 136 -11.10 -23.88 3.05
N GLY A 137 -10.49 -22.74 2.72
CA GLY A 137 -11.20 -21.47 2.53
C GLY A 137 -11.56 -20.75 3.83
N GLU A 138 -11.02 -21.18 4.96
CA GLU A 138 -11.26 -20.57 6.28
C GLU A 138 -10.50 -19.24 6.43
N MET A 139 -9.36 -19.12 5.74
CA MET A 139 -8.48 -17.95 5.79
C MET A 139 -7.92 -17.60 4.41
N ARG A 140 -7.27 -16.43 4.30
CA ARG A 140 -6.57 -15.99 3.08
C ARG A 140 -5.07 -15.95 3.31
N LEU A 141 -4.32 -16.33 2.29
CA LEU A 141 -2.87 -16.15 2.23
C LEU A 141 -2.56 -14.73 1.73
N GLN A 142 -2.25 -13.83 2.66
CA GLN A 142 -1.96 -12.43 2.36
C GLN A 142 -0.57 -12.31 1.71
N GLY A 143 -0.40 -11.36 0.79
CA GLY A 143 0.86 -11.18 0.05
C GLY A 143 1.09 -12.22 -1.07
N PHE A 144 0.09 -13.05 -1.40
CA PHE A 144 0.16 -14.02 -2.48
C PHE A 144 -0.85 -13.77 -3.59
N GLY A 145 -0.41 -14.07 -4.80
CA GLY A 145 -1.19 -13.88 -6.02
C GLY A 145 -1.24 -12.42 -6.44
N HIS A 146 -1.61 -12.22 -7.71
CA HIS A 146 -1.66 -10.91 -8.31
C HIS A 146 -2.72 -10.85 -9.41
N ARG A 147 -3.37 -9.70 -9.58
CA ARG A 147 -4.40 -9.54 -10.63
C ARG A 147 -3.78 -9.65 -12.02
N VAL A 148 -2.64 -8.97 -12.21
CA VAL A 148 -1.88 -8.90 -13.48
C VAL A 148 -0.88 -10.06 -13.61
N TYR A 149 0.12 -10.16 -12.74
CA TYR A 149 1.09 -11.26 -12.76
C TYR A 149 0.44 -12.62 -12.47
N LYS A 150 0.48 -13.51 -13.47
CA LYS A 150 0.14 -14.93 -13.35
C LYS A 150 1.37 -15.83 -13.21
N ASN A 151 2.56 -15.24 -13.23
CA ASN A 151 3.83 -15.89 -12.96
C ASN A 151 4.54 -15.11 -11.83
N TYR A 152 5.76 -15.49 -11.48
CA TYR A 152 6.57 -14.82 -10.45
C TYR A 152 6.65 -13.29 -10.69
N ASP A 153 6.41 -12.49 -9.64
CA ASP A 153 6.51 -11.03 -9.71
C ASP A 153 8.00 -10.64 -9.87
N PRO A 154 8.40 -9.94 -10.95
CA PRO A 154 9.81 -9.58 -11.16
C PRO A 154 10.39 -8.73 -10.01
N ARG A 155 9.53 -8.01 -9.26
CA ARG A 155 9.91 -7.22 -8.08
C ARG A 155 10.22 -8.09 -6.88
N ALA A 156 9.64 -9.29 -6.79
CA ALA A 156 9.82 -10.19 -5.65
C ALA A 156 11.29 -10.64 -5.49
N ARG A 157 12.05 -10.76 -6.59
CA ARG A 157 13.49 -11.07 -6.51
C ARG A 157 14.31 -9.92 -5.92
N ILE A 158 13.99 -8.69 -6.32
CA ILE A 158 14.70 -7.49 -5.85
C ILE A 158 14.38 -7.29 -4.37
N ILE A 159 13.11 -7.34 -4.00
CA ILE A 159 12.69 -7.08 -2.61
C ILE A 159 13.21 -8.14 -1.65
N LYS A 160 13.31 -9.41 -2.05
CA LYS A 160 13.88 -10.48 -1.21
C LYS A 160 15.35 -10.19 -0.89
N LYS A 161 16.15 -9.85 -1.90
CA LYS A 161 17.55 -9.45 -1.72
C LYS A 161 17.66 -8.23 -0.78
N THR A 162 16.82 -7.22 -1.00
CA THR A 162 16.79 -6.03 -0.14
C THR A 162 16.39 -6.37 1.30
N ALA A 163 15.49 -7.33 1.49
CA ALA A 163 15.14 -7.82 2.83
C ALA A 163 16.36 -8.41 3.53
N ASP A 164 17.08 -9.31 2.86
CA ASP A 164 18.29 -9.95 3.40
C ASP A 164 19.32 -8.88 3.84
N GLU A 165 19.63 -7.90 2.98
CA GLU A 165 20.55 -6.80 3.28
C GLU A 165 20.10 -5.96 4.50
N VAL A 166 18.80 -5.70 4.65
CA VAL A 166 18.27 -4.97 5.81
C VAL A 166 18.42 -5.81 7.09
N PHE A 167 18.10 -7.10 7.05
CA PHE A 167 18.19 -7.97 8.23
C PHE A 167 19.62 -8.23 8.69
N GLU A 168 20.61 -8.18 7.80
CA GLU A 168 22.02 -8.19 8.18
C GLU A 168 22.39 -7.00 9.08
N VAL A 169 21.73 -5.85 8.90
CA VAL A 169 21.98 -4.62 9.65
C VAL A 169 21.12 -4.52 10.90
N THR A 170 19.84 -4.89 10.83
CA THR A 170 18.86 -4.68 11.90
C THR A 170 18.69 -5.90 12.81
N GLY A 171 19.18 -7.06 12.38
CA GLY A 171 18.95 -8.35 13.03
C GLY A 171 17.71 -9.05 12.50
N LYS A 172 17.67 -10.38 12.64
CA LYS A 172 16.54 -11.20 12.16
C LYS A 172 15.33 -11.08 13.09
N SER A 173 14.15 -10.92 12.47
CA SER A 173 12.86 -11.02 13.15
C SER A 173 12.35 -12.47 13.13
N PRO A 174 11.75 -13.00 14.21
CA PRO A 174 11.07 -14.30 14.18
C PRO A 174 9.98 -14.41 13.10
N LEU A 175 9.36 -13.29 12.71
CA LEU A 175 8.38 -13.25 11.64
C LEU A 175 9.00 -13.53 10.26
N LEU A 176 10.29 -13.26 10.06
CA LEU A 176 10.98 -13.59 8.82
C LEU A 176 11.08 -15.10 8.63
N ASP A 177 11.42 -15.85 9.67
CA ASP A 177 11.55 -17.31 9.55
C ASP A 177 10.18 -17.95 9.25
N ILE A 178 9.10 -17.43 9.85
CA ILE A 178 7.73 -17.82 9.54
C ILE A 178 7.40 -17.49 8.07
N ALA A 179 7.75 -16.29 7.59
CA ALA A 179 7.48 -15.88 6.22
C ALA A 179 8.25 -16.71 5.18
N LEU A 180 9.53 -17.01 5.44
CA LEU A 180 10.35 -17.86 4.59
C LEU A 180 9.80 -19.29 4.53
N LYS A 181 9.40 -19.85 5.68
CA LYS A 181 8.78 -21.17 5.70
C LYS A 181 7.43 -21.18 4.99
N LEU A 182 6.62 -20.14 5.17
CA LEU A 182 5.34 -19.98 4.50
C LEU A 182 5.50 -19.88 2.97
N GLU A 183 6.52 -19.14 2.51
CA GLU A 183 6.89 -19.09 1.08
C GLU A 183 7.29 -20.47 0.56
N GLU A 184 8.19 -21.17 1.25
CA GLU A 184 8.66 -22.51 0.87
C GLU A 184 7.50 -23.50 0.73
N VAL A 185 6.61 -23.55 1.74
CA VAL A 185 5.45 -24.45 1.75
C VAL A 185 4.47 -24.09 0.65
N ALA A 186 4.13 -22.81 0.48
CA ALA A 186 3.20 -22.37 -0.55
C ALA A 186 3.73 -22.61 -1.97
N LEU A 187 5.03 -22.43 -2.20
CA LEU A 187 5.65 -22.68 -3.51
C LEU A 187 5.84 -24.18 -3.83
N SER A 188 5.71 -25.05 -2.83
CA SER A 188 5.83 -26.51 -2.99
C SER A 188 4.47 -27.22 -3.03
N ASP A 189 3.38 -26.54 -2.68
CA ASP A 189 2.03 -27.11 -2.59
C ASP A 189 1.24 -26.92 -3.90
N GLU A 190 0.70 -28.04 -4.42
CA GLU A 190 -0.02 -28.10 -5.69
C GLU A 190 -1.24 -27.18 -5.74
N TYR A 191 -1.91 -26.91 -4.60
CA TYR A 191 -3.04 -26.01 -4.53
C TYR A 191 -2.67 -24.59 -4.98
N PHE A 192 -1.51 -24.09 -4.56
CA PHE A 192 -1.06 -22.73 -4.84
C PHE A 192 -0.40 -22.66 -6.22
N LEU A 193 0.35 -23.69 -6.61
CA LEU A 193 0.96 -23.79 -7.94
C LEU A 193 -0.09 -23.83 -9.05
N SER A 194 -1.11 -24.68 -8.92
CA SER A 194 -2.21 -24.79 -9.89
C SER A 194 -3.02 -23.49 -10.03
N ARG A 195 -3.10 -22.69 -8.95
CA ARG A 195 -3.75 -21.37 -8.92
C ARG A 195 -2.81 -20.22 -9.25
N LYS A 196 -1.53 -20.50 -9.48
CA LYS A 196 -0.48 -19.52 -9.78
C LYS A 196 -0.37 -18.42 -8.71
N LEU A 197 -0.45 -18.83 -7.45
CA LEU A 197 -0.34 -17.95 -6.30
C LEU A 197 1.13 -17.86 -5.87
N TYR A 198 1.79 -16.77 -6.27
CA TYR A 198 3.18 -16.47 -5.92
C TYR A 198 3.27 -15.28 -4.96
N PRO A 199 4.32 -15.16 -4.15
CA PRO A 199 4.59 -13.96 -3.37
C PRO A 199 4.62 -12.72 -4.27
N ASN A 200 3.98 -11.65 -3.82
CA ASN A 200 4.03 -10.34 -4.47
C ASN A 200 4.90 -9.36 -3.66
N VAL A 201 5.04 -8.13 -4.15
CA VAL A 201 5.84 -7.08 -3.49
C VAL A 201 5.42 -6.81 -2.03
N ASP A 202 4.15 -7.00 -1.67
CA ASP A 202 3.65 -6.72 -0.34
C ASP A 202 4.08 -7.77 0.71
N PHE A 203 4.49 -8.96 0.26
CA PHE A 203 4.88 -10.05 1.16
C PHE A 203 6.14 -9.72 1.97
N TYR A 204 7.13 -9.11 1.33
CA TYR A 204 8.39 -8.73 2.00
C TYR A 204 8.41 -7.27 2.46
N SER A 205 7.63 -6.37 1.85
CA SER A 205 7.71 -4.94 2.16
C SER A 205 7.39 -4.62 3.62
N GLY A 206 6.35 -5.25 4.19
CA GLY A 206 5.97 -5.07 5.59
C GLY A 206 7.06 -5.52 6.56
N LEU A 207 7.74 -6.62 6.25
CA LEU A 207 8.84 -7.15 7.07
C LEU A 207 10.04 -6.20 7.05
N ILE A 208 10.38 -5.63 5.89
CA ILE A 208 11.45 -4.64 5.76
C ILE A 208 11.10 -3.38 6.56
N TYR A 209 9.88 -2.85 6.40
CA TYR A 209 9.46 -1.66 7.13
C TYR A 209 9.49 -1.87 8.65
N GLN A 210 9.02 -3.02 9.13
CA GLN A 210 9.09 -3.36 10.55
C GLN A 210 10.55 -3.45 11.04
N ALA A 211 11.43 -4.08 10.27
CA ALA A 211 12.86 -4.19 10.61
C ALA A 211 13.54 -2.81 10.67
N MET A 212 13.09 -1.87 9.85
CA MET A 212 13.52 -0.46 9.88
C MET A 212 12.89 0.37 11.01
N GLY A 213 12.02 -0.21 11.82
CA GLY A 213 11.36 0.46 12.96
C GLY A 213 10.11 1.27 12.61
N PHE A 214 9.59 1.18 11.38
CA PHE A 214 8.33 1.82 11.05
C PHE A 214 7.15 1.10 11.73
N PRO A 215 6.20 1.84 12.32
CA PRO A 215 4.98 1.23 12.85
C PRO A 215 4.07 0.77 11.69
N MET A 216 3.23 -0.24 11.93
CA MET A 216 2.37 -0.82 10.89
C MET A 216 1.39 0.21 10.29
N GLU A 217 0.95 1.17 11.09
CA GLU A 217 0.07 2.26 10.70
C GLU A 217 0.69 3.14 9.60
N MET A 218 2.03 3.14 9.47
CA MET A 218 2.74 3.88 8.43
C MET A 218 2.88 3.12 7.12
N PHE A 219 2.59 1.82 7.06
CA PHE A 219 2.90 1.01 5.87
C PHE A 219 2.17 1.48 4.62
N THR A 220 0.89 1.81 4.73
CA THR A 220 0.13 2.35 3.60
C THR A 220 0.58 3.78 3.24
N VAL A 221 1.03 4.56 4.22
CA VAL A 221 1.60 5.90 3.99
C VAL A 221 2.92 5.80 3.22
N LEU A 222 3.78 4.84 3.57
CA LEU A 222 5.04 4.54 2.89
C LEU A 222 4.82 4.08 1.45
N PHE A 223 3.69 3.44 1.16
CA PHE A 223 3.25 3.14 -0.20
C PHE A 223 2.82 4.43 -0.93
N ALA A 224 2.04 5.30 -0.28
CA ALA A 224 1.49 6.51 -0.90
C ALA A 224 2.57 7.51 -1.37
N ILE A 225 3.68 7.63 -0.63
CA ILE A 225 4.80 8.53 -0.95
C ILE A 225 5.30 8.32 -2.39
N PRO A 226 5.85 7.15 -2.76
CA PRO A 226 6.32 6.91 -4.11
C PRO A 226 5.17 6.85 -5.12
N ARG A 227 4.02 6.29 -4.73
CA ARG A 227 2.86 6.14 -5.62
C ARG A 227 2.30 7.47 -6.11
N THR A 228 2.54 8.55 -5.38
CA THR A 228 2.20 9.92 -5.80
C THR A 228 2.80 10.27 -7.16
N ALA A 229 4.00 9.79 -7.48
CA ALA A 229 4.61 10.02 -8.80
C ALA A 229 3.80 9.35 -9.92
N GLY A 230 3.42 8.08 -9.77
CA GLY A 230 2.59 7.35 -10.73
C GLY A 230 1.20 7.96 -10.91
N TRP A 231 0.53 8.32 -9.81
CA TRP A 231 -0.77 9.00 -9.86
C TRP A 231 -0.71 10.30 -10.67
N LEU A 232 0.32 11.12 -10.43
CA LEU A 232 0.48 12.39 -11.13
C LEU A 232 0.86 12.20 -12.60
N ALA A 233 1.64 11.17 -12.94
CA ALA A 233 1.91 10.81 -14.34
C ALA A 233 0.61 10.46 -15.08
N HIS A 234 -0.24 9.62 -14.49
CA HIS A 234 -1.54 9.27 -15.07
C HIS A 234 -2.52 10.45 -15.13
N TYR A 235 -2.44 11.40 -14.19
CA TYR A 235 -3.22 12.63 -14.23
C TYR A 235 -2.78 13.55 -15.37
N ILE A 236 -1.47 13.73 -15.57
CA ILE A 236 -0.95 14.51 -16.70
C ILE A 236 -1.36 13.87 -18.01
N GLU A 237 -1.16 12.55 -18.15
CA GLU A 237 -1.56 11.79 -19.34
C GLU A 237 -3.06 11.99 -19.66
N LEU A 238 -3.92 11.92 -18.64
CA LEU A 238 -5.36 12.14 -18.81
C LEU A 238 -5.68 13.52 -19.41
N LEU A 239 -5.00 14.56 -18.90
CA LEU A 239 -5.20 15.94 -19.36
C LEU A 239 -4.65 16.16 -20.77
N ASP A 240 -3.48 15.59 -21.08
CA ASP A 240 -2.86 15.68 -22.41
C ASP A 240 -3.71 14.96 -23.47
N GLN A 241 -4.45 13.93 -23.08
CA GLN A 241 -5.38 13.19 -23.95
C GLN A 241 -6.70 13.95 -24.22
N ASP A 242 -6.96 15.09 -23.55
CA ASP A 242 -8.25 15.79 -23.56
C ASP A 242 -9.44 14.83 -23.35
N SER A 243 -9.27 13.92 -22.38
CA SER A 243 -10.22 12.85 -22.13
C SER A 243 -11.56 13.40 -21.65
N ARG A 244 -12.67 12.83 -22.14
CA ARG A 244 -14.02 13.16 -21.66
C ARG A 244 -14.19 12.82 -20.19
N ILE A 245 -15.05 13.59 -19.51
CA ILE A 245 -15.47 13.33 -18.13
C ILE A 245 -15.95 11.88 -17.96
N CYS A 246 -15.44 11.21 -16.91
CA CYS A 246 -15.82 9.86 -16.55
C CYS A 246 -17.29 9.85 -16.05
N ARG A 247 -18.19 9.24 -16.84
CA ARG A 247 -19.63 9.19 -16.52
C ARG A 247 -20.22 7.81 -16.82
N PRO A 248 -19.97 6.80 -15.95
CA PRO A 248 -20.50 5.46 -16.15
C PRO A 248 -22.03 5.45 -16.10
N ARG A 249 -22.63 4.46 -16.75
CA ARG A 249 -24.06 4.15 -16.68
C ARG A 249 -24.32 3.12 -15.57
N GLN A 250 -25.58 2.96 -15.20
CA GLN A 250 -26.05 1.89 -14.32
C GLN A 250 -27.14 1.07 -15.03
N LEU A 251 -27.24 -0.21 -14.68
CA LEU A 251 -28.41 -1.03 -14.95
C LEU A 251 -29.38 -0.87 -13.78
N TYR A 252 -30.47 -0.12 -13.98
CA TYR A 252 -31.46 0.08 -12.93
C TYR A 252 -32.35 -1.17 -12.81
N ILE A 253 -32.25 -1.86 -11.68
CA ILE A 253 -33.06 -3.03 -11.31
C ILE A 253 -34.01 -2.73 -10.13
N GLY A 254 -34.27 -1.46 -9.86
CA GLY A 254 -35.19 -1.03 -8.82
C GLY A 254 -36.65 -1.16 -9.24
N LYS A 255 -37.56 -0.70 -8.38
CA LYS A 255 -38.99 -0.68 -8.69
C LYS A 255 -39.27 0.26 -9.88
N PRO A 256 -40.27 -0.03 -10.72
CA PRO A 256 -40.75 0.92 -11.71
C PRO A 256 -41.32 2.17 -11.03
N GLU A 257 -41.77 3.13 -11.85
CA GLU A 257 -42.49 4.31 -11.37
C GLU A 257 -43.61 3.92 -10.39
N ARG A 258 -43.69 4.65 -9.27
CA ARG A 258 -44.67 4.43 -8.21
C ARG A 258 -45.06 5.78 -7.62
N GLU A 259 -46.32 5.89 -7.24
CA GLU A 259 -46.82 7.11 -6.61
C GLU A 259 -46.14 7.35 -5.26
N TYR A 260 -45.82 8.61 -4.99
CA TYR A 260 -45.29 9.03 -3.71
C TYR A 260 -46.44 9.05 -2.69
N ALA A 261 -46.37 8.19 -1.68
CA ALA A 261 -47.29 8.24 -0.55
C ALA A 261 -46.88 9.39 0.41
N PRO A 262 -47.77 10.37 0.69
CA PRO A 262 -47.59 11.32 1.79
C PRO A 262 -47.29 10.61 3.12
N ILE A 263 -46.58 11.28 4.03
CA ILE A 263 -46.10 10.61 5.25
C ILE A 263 -47.24 10.05 6.11
N GLU A 264 -48.39 10.72 6.07
CA GLU A 264 -49.64 10.40 6.77
C GLU A 264 -50.29 9.12 6.26
N THR A 265 -50.02 8.73 5.01
CA THR A 265 -50.59 7.54 4.37
C THR A 265 -49.60 6.39 4.25
N ARG A 266 -48.36 6.59 4.75
CA ARG A 266 -47.39 5.50 4.95
C ARG A 266 -47.78 4.74 6.21
N ASN A 267 -48.82 3.91 6.11
CA ASN A 267 -49.15 2.98 7.17
C ASN A 267 -47.96 2.04 7.39
N GLY A 268 -47.19 2.27 8.46
CA GLY A 268 -46.34 1.26 9.05
C GLY A 268 -47.23 0.19 9.67
N SER A 269 -47.82 -0.67 8.86
CA SER A 269 -48.63 -1.79 9.33
C SER A 269 -47.97 -3.12 8.97
N GLN A 270 -47.30 -3.66 9.98
CA GLN A 270 -47.37 -5.05 10.46
C GLN A 270 -46.98 -6.20 9.54
N ALA A 271 -45.88 -6.86 9.92
CA ALA A 271 -45.86 -8.29 10.25
C ALA A 271 -44.97 -8.39 11.52
N GLY A 272 -45.42 -8.95 12.66
CA GLY A 272 -46.07 -10.24 12.77
C GLY A 272 -44.98 -11.28 12.94
#